data_AF-A0A143XLC1-F1
#
_entry.id   AF-A0A143XLC1-F1
#
_cell.length_a   1.000
_cell.length_b   1.000
_cell.length_c   1.000
_cell.angle_alpha   90.00
_cell.angle_beta   90.00
_cell.angle_gamma   90.00
#
_symmetry.space_group_name_H-M   'P 1'
#
loop_
_entity.id
_entity.type
_entity.pdbx_description
1 polymer ?
#
loop_
_entity_poly.entity_id
_entity_poly.type
_entity_poly.pdbx_seq_one_letter_code
_entity_poly.pdbx_strand_id
1 'polypeptide(L)' 'MKPSKYNITIDNEDGYVVYNTLNDSLMLCTPETMALLEGYRDRMDDCERVHPLLCRCLTEKWFVVYEDKRFRCLDSNKI' A
#
# COMPACT_ATOMS: atom_id res chain seq x y z
N MET A 1 9.06 0.46 5.77
CA MET A 1 7.95 0.42 4.78
C MET A 1 6.98 1.56 5.09
N LYS A 2 6.21 2.06 4.12
CA LYS A 2 5.20 3.11 4.33
C LYS A 2 4.07 3.04 3.29
N PRO A 3 2.90 3.64 3.56
CA PRO A 3 1.87 3.79 2.54
C PRO A 3 2.40 4.52 1.30
N SER A 4 1.93 4.09 0.12
CA SER A 4 2.22 4.78 -1.12
C SER A 4 1.60 6.18 -1.10
N LYS A 5 2.35 7.18 -1.56
CA LYS A 5 1.85 8.56 -1.75
C LYS A 5 0.75 8.67 -2.81
N TYR A 6 0.57 7.63 -3.61
CA TYR A 6 -0.40 7.56 -4.69
C TYR A 6 -1.74 6.95 -4.26
N ASN A 7 -1.86 6.51 -3.01
CA ASN A 7 -3.08 5.98 -2.47
C ASN A 7 -4.07 7.09 -2.13
N ILE A 8 -5.32 6.89 -2.54
CA ILE A 8 -6.49 7.67 -2.15
C ILE A 8 -7.44 6.71 -1.46
N THR A 9 -7.87 7.05 -0.24
CA THR A 9 -8.89 6.29 0.48
C THR A 9 -10.24 6.95 0.26
N ILE A 10 -11.23 6.17 -0.12
CA ILE A 10 -12.62 6.59 -0.33
C ILE A 10 -13.47 5.82 0.68
N ASP A 11 -14.22 6.54 1.50
CA ASP A 11 -15.21 5.97 2.41
C ASP A 11 -16.48 5.65 1.59
N ASN A 12 -16.93 4.41 1.69
CA ASN A 12 -18.19 3.94 1.12
C ASN A 12 -19.02 3.38 2.29
N GLU A 13 -20.35 3.51 2.26
CA GLU A 13 -21.20 3.19 3.43
C GLU A 13 -20.96 1.77 4.01
N ASP A 14 -20.49 0.82 3.18
CA ASP A 14 -20.18 -0.56 3.54
C ASP A 14 -18.69 -0.87 3.82
N GLY A 15 -17.78 0.10 3.68
CA GLY A 15 -16.34 -0.10 3.86
C GLY A 15 -15.46 0.95 3.17
N TYR A 16 -14.21 0.59 2.88
CA TYR A 16 -13.24 1.53 2.29
C TYR A 16 -12.74 1.03 0.94
N VAL A 17 -12.58 1.96 0.01
CA VAL A 17 -11.89 1.69 -1.25
C VAL A 17 -10.55 2.41 -1.20
N VAL A 18 -9.45 1.67 -1.29
CA VAL A 18 -8.12 2.24 -1.48
C VAL A 18 -7.78 2.16 -2.95
N TYR A 19 -7.63 3.33 -3.58
CA TYR A 19 -7.28 3.48 -4.98
C TYR A 19 -5.84 3.95 -5.13
N ASN A 20 -5.02 3.22 -5.87
CA ASN A 20 -3.66 3.63 -6.19
C ASN A 20 -3.62 4.23 -7.60
N THR A 21 -3.37 5.54 -7.65
CA THR A 21 -3.37 6.32 -8.90
C THR A 21 -2.18 6.05 -9.81
N LEU A 22 -1.09 5.44 -9.32
CA LEU A 22 0.10 5.19 -10.12
C LEU A 22 -0.10 4.00 -11.08
N ASN A 23 -0.79 2.97 -10.62
CA ASN A 23 -0.95 1.71 -11.36
C ASN A 23 -2.42 1.34 -11.61
N ASP A 24 -3.34 2.29 -11.41
CA ASP A 24 -4.77 2.12 -11.62
C ASP A 24 -5.34 0.87 -10.90
N SER A 25 -4.94 0.67 -9.64
CA SER A 25 -5.35 -0.49 -8.84
C SER A 25 -6.29 -0.12 -7.72
N LEU A 26 -7.32 -0.94 -7.53
CA LEU A 26 -8.32 -0.79 -6.47
C LEU A 26 -8.22 -1.93 -5.46
N MET A 27 -8.42 -1.61 -4.19
CA MET A 27 -8.51 -2.57 -3.10
C MET A 27 -9.71 -2.22 -2.21
N LEU A 28 -10.66 -3.14 -2.14
CA LEU A 28 -11.75 -3.07 -1.17
C LEU A 28 -11.22 -3.51 0.20
N CYS A 29 -11.46 -2.68 1.20
CA CYS A 29 -11.09 -2.90 2.58
C CYS A 29 -12.35 -2.90 3.43
N THR A 30 -12.50 -3.91 4.29
CA THR A 30 -13.48 -3.82 5.36
C THR A 30 -13.05 -2.76 6.39
N PRO A 31 -13.96 -2.26 7.24
CA PRO A 31 -13.61 -1.34 8.32
C PRO A 31 -12.47 -1.86 9.21
N GLU A 32 -12.44 -3.16 9.52
CA GLU A 32 -11.38 -3.77 10.33
C GLU A 32 -10.03 -3.76 9.62
N THR A 33 -10.04 -4.02 8.32
CA THR A 33 -8.81 -3.97 7.50
C THR A 33 -8.28 -2.54 7.43
N MET A 34 -9.17 -1.55 7.24
CA MET A 34 -8.76 -0.15 7.20
C MET A 34 -8.23 0.31 8.57
N ALA A 35 -8.89 -0.06 9.67
CA ALA A 35 -8.43 0.24 11.02
C ALA A 35 -7.04 -0.35 11.31
N LEU A 36 -6.79 -1.59 10.83
CA LEU A 36 -5.47 -2.21 10.91
C LEU A 36 -4.42 -1.39 10.15
N LEU A 37 -4.71 -1.00 8.91
CA LEU A 37 -3.78 -0.24 8.06
C LEU A 37 -3.48 1.15 8.63
N GLU A 38 -4.49 1.88 9.12
CA GLU A 38 -4.27 3.16 9.80
C GLU A 38 -3.51 2.99 11.12
N GLY A 39 -3.80 1.94 11.89
CA GLY A 39 -3.11 1.66 13.16
C GLY A 39 -1.60 1.40 13.01
N TYR A 40 -1.19 0.89 11.86
CA TYR A 40 0.22 0.65 11.51
C TYR A 40 0.80 1.67 10.54
N ARG A 41 0.07 2.73 10.18
CA ARG A 41 0.46 3.70 9.13
C ARG A 41 1.89 4.21 9.27
N ASP A 42 2.29 4.60 10.48
CA ASP A 42 3.63 5.13 10.79
C ASP A 42 4.63 4.04 11.21
N ARG A 43 4.18 2.80 11.34
CA ARG A 43 4.94 1.63 11.82
C ARG A 43 4.66 0.41 10.95
N MET A 44 4.69 0.58 9.64
CA MET A 44 4.38 -0.50 8.70
C MET A 44 5.35 -1.69 8.81
N ASP A 45 6.55 -1.48 9.33
CA ASP A 45 7.50 -2.56 9.63
C ASP A 45 7.00 -3.47 10.77
N ASP A 46 6.28 -2.92 11.75
CA ASP A 46 5.60 -3.73 12.77
C ASP A 46 4.44 -4.52 12.16
N CYS A 47 3.71 -3.93 11.22
CA CYS A 47 2.66 -4.63 10.46
C CYS A 47 3.23 -5.81 9.68
N GLU A 48 4.39 -5.64 9.03
CA GLU A 48 5.06 -6.73 8.31
C GLU A 48 5.43 -7.88 9.22
N ARG A 49 5.92 -7.57 10.43
CA ARG A 49 6.29 -8.58 11.42
C ARG A 49 5.07 -9.39 11.92
N VAL A 50 3.91 -8.75 12.08
CA VAL A 50 2.69 -9.40 12.60
C VAL A 50 1.86 -10.04 11.47
N HIS A 51 1.81 -9.41 10.30
CA HIS A 51 0.97 -9.77 9.15
C HIS A 51 1.78 -9.80 7.83
N PRO A 52 2.80 -10.67 7.70
CA PRO A 52 3.72 -10.65 6.57
C PRO A 52 3.03 -10.89 5.21
N LEU A 53 1.99 -11.74 5.17
CA LEU A 53 1.22 -12.00 3.95
C LEU A 53 0.43 -10.78 3.47
N LEU A 54 -0.18 -10.04 4.40
CA LEU A 54 -0.88 -8.80 4.08
C LEU A 54 0.09 -7.78 3.49
N CYS A 55 1.23 -7.55 4.16
CA CYS A 55 2.25 -6.62 3.69
C CYS A 55 2.82 -7.00 2.33
N ARG A 56 3.02 -8.30 2.07
CA ARG A 56 3.42 -8.79 0.75
C ARG A 56 2.38 -8.44 -0.32
N CYS A 57 1.09 -8.72 -0.08
CA CYS A 57 0.02 -8.38 -1.03
C CYS A 57 -0.06 -6.87 -1.29
N LEU A 58 0.04 -6.06 -0.24
CA LEU A 58 0.04 -4.60 -0.36
C LEU A 58 1.25 -4.09 -1.15
N THR A 59 2.40 -4.73 -0.99
CA THR A 59 3.64 -4.38 -1.70
C THR A 59 3.55 -4.77 -3.17
N GLU A 60 3.09 -5.99 -3.49
CA GLU A 60 2.89 -6.48 -4.85
C GLU A 60 1.90 -5.59 -5.63
N LYS A 61 0.90 -5.03 -4.94
CA LYS A 61 -0.07 -4.08 -5.50
C LYS A 61 0.31 -2.60 -5.36
N TRP A 62 1.50 -2.30 -4.85
CA TRP A 62 2.04 -0.95 -4.65
C TRP A 62 1.21 -0.04 -3.73
N PHE A 63 0.36 -0.60 -2.87
CA PHE A 63 -0.32 0.14 -1.80
C PHE A 63 0.65 0.52 -0.67
N VAL A 64 1.72 -0.22 -0.49
CA VAL A 64 2.83 0.15 0.40
C VAL A 64 4.15 0.03 -0.36
N VAL A 65 5.13 0.80 0.06
CA VAL A 65 6.47 0.84 -0.55
C VAL A 65 7.53 0.80 0.55
N TYR A 66 8.67 0.18 0.26
CA TYR A 66 9.86 0.39 1.08
C TYR A 66 10.43 1.77 0.76
N GLU A 67 10.91 2.49 1.79
CA GLU A 67 11.70 3.69 1.54
C GLU A 67 13.01 3.25 0.92
N ASP A 68 13.09 3.35 -0.40
CA ASP A 68 14.23 2.86 -1.13
C ASP A 68 15.45 3.76 -0.82
N LYS A 69 16.45 3.20 -0.13
CA LYS A 69 17.82 3.67 -0.33
C LYS A 69 18.22 3.25 -1.75
N ARG A 70 17.88 4.13 -2.70
CA ARG A 70 18.22 4.12 -4.13
C ARG A 70 17.24 3.34 -5.01
N PHE A 71 16.22 4.06 -5.46
CA PHE A 71 15.81 3.98 -6.86
C PHE A 71 17.05 4.25 -7.73
N ARG A 72 17.80 3.21 -8.13
CA ARG A 72 18.50 3.30 -9.40
C ARG A 72 17.42 3.20 -10.44
N CYS A 73 17.25 4.29 -11.17
CA CYS A 73 16.63 4.29 -12.47
C CYS A 73 17.03 3.00 -13.21
N LEU A 74 16.09 2.08 -13.39
CA LEU A 74 16.06 1.34 -14.64
C LEU A 74 15.38 2.28 -15.62
N ASP A 75 16.17 3.28 -15.99
CA ASP A 75 15.99 4.03 -17.21
C ASP A 75 15.79 3.01 -18.34
N SER A 76 14.70 3.24 -19.07
CA SER A 76 14.78 3.37 -20.51
C SER A 76 15.66 2.34 -21.21
N ASN A 77 15.07 1.21 -21.59
CA ASN A 77 15.27 0.66 -22.94
C ASN A 77 14.07 -0.19 -23.34
N LYS A 78 13.04 0.51 -23.84
CA LYS A 78 12.38 0.08 -25.07
C LYS A 78 13.42 0.20 -26.18
N ILE A 79 13.77 -0.92 -26.80
CA ILE A 79 13.89 -1.22 -28.24
C ILE A 79 14.47 -2.63 -28.34
#